data_AF-A0A3Q0L569-F1
#
_entry.id   AF-A0A3Q0L569-F1
#
_cell.length_a   1.000
_cell.length_b   1.000
_cell.length_c   1.000
_cell.angle_alpha   90.00
_cell.angle_beta   90.00
_cell.angle_gamma   90.00
#
_symmetry.space_group_name_H-M   'P 1'
#
loop_
_entity.id
_entity.type
_entity.pdbx_description
1 polymer ?
#
loop_
_entity_poly.entity_id
_entity_poly.type
_entity_poly.pdbx_seq_one_letter_code
_entity_poly.pdbx_strand_id
1 'polypeptide(L)'
;MSRIIDDLTGSDLNRLKQLFSPAKVNKGANVALSGVFDTFHRDFSVGIARGENLQLTPRDMRQIRKVIKEQSGFDLLTDPIPNSRTEMAQFFPNEKLSLRPVKDKIIKIYGILSTNINGKSYDLEKGMNIEIALSHLKSIEHSQVVIVENYEAFSKFRLVPADLGPNPLIVYRGDKDTGVISKEIALAFPDIELIAWFDTDPQGIALALSSGAVYMLLPHLSIDTLKELGRSELFTDQYQNWNRVSKLIPPELEFIMSKLEKGITQESIVANRIVLKLHQFQLCGESGGQIEECLKP
;
A
#
# COMPACT_ATOMS: atom_id res chain seq x y z
N MET A 1 -38.17 13.80 -13.36
CA MET A 1 -36.97 13.94 -14.21
C MET A 1 -35.89 13.07 -13.63
N SER A 2 -35.27 12.22 -14.44
CA SER A 2 -34.12 11.40 -14.04
C SER A 2 -33.00 12.31 -13.51
N ARG A 3 -32.55 12.06 -12.28
CA ARG A 3 -31.43 12.78 -11.67
C ARG A 3 -30.15 12.02 -11.97
N ILE A 4 -29.47 12.40 -13.05
CA ILE A 4 -28.26 11.71 -13.51
C ILE A 4 -27.14 11.77 -12.46
N ILE A 5 -27.21 12.75 -11.56
CA ILE A 5 -26.27 12.95 -10.45
C ILE A 5 -26.36 11.88 -9.36
N ASP A 6 -27.49 11.17 -9.26
CA ASP A 6 -27.71 10.19 -8.18
C ASP A 6 -26.96 8.88 -8.48
N ASP A 7 -26.72 8.57 -9.76
CA ASP A 7 -26.07 7.32 -10.22
C ASP A 7 -24.67 7.55 -10.83
N LEU A 8 -24.19 8.79 -10.80
CA LEU A 8 -22.91 9.18 -11.39
C LEU A 8 -21.76 8.52 -10.59
N THR A 9 -20.75 7.97 -11.28
CA THR A 9 -19.53 7.47 -10.65
C THR A 9 -18.35 8.41 -10.88
N GLY A 10 -17.27 8.28 -10.10
CA GLY A 10 -16.08 9.11 -10.32
C GLY A 10 -15.46 8.91 -11.72
N SER A 11 -15.63 7.71 -12.29
CA SER A 11 -15.18 7.37 -13.65
C SER A 11 -15.97 8.15 -14.68
N ASP A 12 -17.28 8.24 -14.48
CA ASP A 12 -18.16 9.03 -15.31
C ASP A 12 -17.83 10.52 -15.24
N LEU A 13 -17.54 11.07 -14.05
CA LEU A 13 -17.13 12.47 -13.92
C LEU A 13 -15.85 12.78 -14.69
N ASN A 14 -14.83 11.91 -14.60
CA ASN A 14 -13.60 12.03 -15.38
C ASN A 14 -13.86 11.97 -16.89
N ARG A 15 -14.68 11.02 -17.34
CA ARG A 15 -15.06 10.89 -18.75
C ARG A 15 -15.79 12.14 -19.27
N LEU A 16 -16.68 12.71 -18.46
CA LEU A 16 -17.39 13.96 -18.77
C LEU A 16 -16.44 15.16 -18.86
N LYS A 17 -15.51 15.31 -17.91
CA LYS A 17 -14.48 16.37 -17.92
C LYS A 17 -13.60 16.31 -19.17
N GLN A 18 -13.23 15.11 -19.61
CA GLN A 18 -12.41 14.91 -20.82
C GLN A 18 -13.09 15.38 -22.12
N LEU A 19 -14.41 15.58 -22.13
CA LEU A 19 -15.09 16.19 -23.28
C LEU A 19 -14.66 17.64 -23.46
N PHE A 20 -14.36 18.36 -22.38
CA PHE A 20 -14.11 19.80 -22.40
C PHE A 20 -12.65 20.16 -22.66
N SER A 21 -11.86 19.25 -23.24
CA SER A 21 -10.54 19.59 -23.77
C SER A 21 -10.67 20.50 -25.01
N PRO A 22 -9.72 21.44 -25.25
CA PRO A 22 -9.85 22.45 -26.29
C PRO A 22 -10.14 21.90 -27.70
N ALA A 23 -9.61 20.72 -28.02
CA ALA A 23 -9.81 20.06 -29.31
C ALA A 23 -11.24 19.54 -29.53
N LYS A 24 -11.87 19.00 -28.47
CA LYS A 24 -13.18 18.33 -28.54
C LYS A 24 -14.35 19.31 -28.45
N VAL A 25 -14.20 20.40 -27.71
CA VAL A 25 -15.23 21.46 -27.59
C VAL A 25 -15.62 22.05 -28.95
N ASN A 26 -14.66 22.16 -29.87
CA ASN A 26 -14.89 22.77 -31.18
C ASN A 26 -15.31 21.77 -32.27
N LYS A 27 -14.83 20.52 -32.19
CA LYS A 27 -15.02 19.50 -33.25
C LYS A 27 -16.05 18.43 -32.88
N GLY A 28 -16.53 18.41 -31.65
CA GLY A 28 -17.30 17.30 -31.10
C GLY A 28 -16.40 16.20 -30.54
N ALA A 29 -17.03 15.14 -30.03
CA ALA A 29 -16.36 14.00 -29.43
C ALA A 29 -17.00 12.69 -29.86
N ASN A 30 -16.22 11.61 -29.83
CA ASN A 30 -16.73 10.25 -29.95
C ASN A 30 -16.42 9.52 -28.64
N VAL A 31 -17.44 8.94 -28.01
CA VAL A 31 -17.32 8.24 -26.72
C VAL A 31 -18.04 6.91 -26.78
N ALA A 32 -17.63 5.93 -25.96
CA ALA A 32 -18.38 4.68 -25.85
C ALA A 32 -19.80 4.95 -25.30
N LEU A 33 -20.82 4.33 -25.90
CA LEU A 33 -22.21 4.39 -25.48
C LEU A 33 -22.41 3.49 -24.25
N SER A 34 -21.93 3.96 -23.10
CA SER A 34 -21.97 3.20 -21.84
C SER A 34 -21.97 4.09 -20.61
N GLY A 35 -22.58 3.60 -19.53
CA GLY A 35 -22.65 4.31 -18.25
C GLY A 35 -23.39 5.64 -18.38
N VAL A 36 -22.74 6.74 -17.98
CA VAL A 36 -23.34 8.07 -18.00
C VAL A 36 -23.76 8.54 -19.41
N PHE A 37 -23.06 8.10 -20.46
CA PHE A 37 -23.38 8.51 -21.84
C PHE A 37 -24.60 7.82 -22.41
N ASP A 38 -24.85 6.57 -22.03
CA ASP A 38 -26.10 5.88 -22.36
C ASP A 38 -27.29 6.58 -21.71
N THR A 39 -27.15 6.99 -20.44
CA THR A 39 -28.19 7.73 -19.72
C THR A 39 -28.43 9.11 -20.36
N PHE A 40 -27.38 9.84 -20.74
CA PHE A 40 -27.53 11.10 -21.48
C PHE A 40 -28.22 10.92 -22.83
N HIS A 41 -27.87 9.87 -23.57
CA HIS A 41 -28.50 9.58 -24.86
C HIS A 41 -29.98 9.25 -24.70
N ARG A 42 -30.31 8.34 -23.78
CA ARG A 42 -31.67 7.86 -23.53
C ARG A 42 -32.57 8.92 -22.92
N ASP A 43 -32.11 9.61 -21.88
CA ASP A 43 -32.98 10.46 -21.05
C ASP A 43 -32.98 11.93 -21.52
N PHE A 44 -31.95 12.36 -22.27
CA PHE A 44 -31.79 13.75 -22.70
C PHE A 44 -31.60 13.91 -24.21
N SER A 45 -31.69 12.81 -24.99
CA SER A 45 -31.54 12.82 -26.45
C SER A 45 -30.22 13.44 -26.92
N VAL A 46 -29.16 13.18 -26.17
CA VAL A 46 -27.81 13.70 -26.44
C VAL A 46 -27.09 12.79 -27.44
N GLY A 47 -26.54 13.37 -28.51
CA GLY A 47 -25.71 12.66 -29.48
C GLY A 47 -26.43 11.66 -30.39
N ILE A 48 -25.66 11.05 -31.29
CA ILE A 48 -26.14 10.05 -32.26
C ILE A 48 -25.37 8.74 -32.07
N ALA A 49 -26.10 7.65 -31.79
CA ALA A 49 -25.51 6.32 -31.63
C ALA A 49 -25.02 5.77 -32.99
N ARG A 50 -23.79 5.23 -33.00
CA ARG A 50 -23.18 4.52 -34.12
C ARG A 50 -22.45 3.28 -33.61
N GLY A 51 -23.15 2.15 -33.63
CA GLY A 51 -22.67 0.91 -33.01
C GLY A 51 -22.49 1.09 -31.50
N GLU A 52 -21.31 0.74 -30.99
CA GLU A 52 -20.96 0.86 -29.57
C GLU A 52 -20.53 2.28 -29.14
N ASN A 53 -20.58 3.24 -30.06
CA ASN A 53 -20.12 4.61 -29.82
C ASN A 53 -21.26 5.63 -29.95
N LEU A 54 -21.11 6.75 -29.24
CA LEU A 54 -21.97 7.90 -29.27
C LEU A 54 -21.18 9.10 -29.82
N GLN A 55 -21.64 9.62 -30.97
CA GLN A 55 -21.10 10.84 -31.56
C GLN A 55 -21.77 12.05 -30.91
N LEU A 56 -20.95 12.94 -30.35
CA LEU A 56 -21.36 14.16 -29.66
C LEU A 56 -20.95 15.39 -30.47
N THR A 57 -21.91 16.27 -30.72
CA THR A 57 -21.66 17.60 -31.28
C THR A 57 -21.28 18.60 -30.18
N PRO A 58 -20.74 19.78 -30.54
CA PRO A 58 -20.57 20.87 -29.58
C PRO A 58 -21.86 21.28 -28.87
N ARG A 59 -23.03 21.11 -29.52
CA ARG A 59 -24.34 21.37 -28.90
C ARG A 59 -24.65 20.34 -27.81
N ASP A 60 -24.40 19.06 -28.10
CA ASP A 60 -24.59 17.96 -27.15
C ASP A 60 -23.73 18.15 -25.89
N MET A 61 -22.47 18.53 -26.07
CA MET A 61 -21.58 18.83 -24.95
C MET A 61 -22.07 20.02 -24.10
N ARG A 62 -22.61 21.08 -24.73
CA ARG A 62 -23.23 22.18 -23.98
C ARG A 62 -24.44 21.71 -23.18
N GLN A 63 -25.24 20.80 -23.74
CA GLN A 63 -26.40 20.23 -23.06
C GLN A 63 -25.99 19.35 -21.88
N ILE A 64 -24.97 18.49 -22.04
CA ILE A 64 -24.37 17.70 -20.95
C ILE A 64 -23.91 18.62 -19.81
N ARG A 65 -23.13 19.67 -20.12
CA ARG A 65 -22.67 20.65 -19.13
C ARG A 65 -23.82 21.32 -18.40
N LYS A 66 -24.85 21.73 -19.16
CA LYS A 66 -26.03 22.40 -18.61
C LYS A 66 -26.74 21.49 -17.60
N VAL A 67 -27.02 20.24 -17.98
CA VAL A 67 -27.72 19.28 -17.11
C VAL A 67 -26.93 19.00 -15.84
N ILE A 68 -25.62 18.75 -15.92
CA ILE A 68 -24.79 18.53 -14.72
C ILE A 68 -24.79 19.77 -13.82
N LYS A 69 -24.59 20.96 -14.38
CA LYS A 69 -24.56 22.20 -13.61
C LYS A 69 -25.89 22.51 -12.94
N GLU A 70 -27.00 22.28 -13.61
CA GLU A 70 -28.34 22.51 -13.07
C GLU A 70 -28.70 21.52 -11.96
N GLN A 71 -28.22 20.27 -12.03
CA GLN A 71 -28.56 19.25 -11.04
C GLN A 71 -27.62 19.23 -9.83
N SER A 72 -26.32 19.53 -10.01
CA SER A 72 -25.29 19.41 -8.95
C SER A 72 -24.66 20.74 -8.51
N GLY A 73 -24.86 21.82 -9.27
CA GLY A 73 -24.09 23.05 -9.11
C GLY A 73 -22.65 22.97 -9.64
N PHE A 74 -22.16 21.78 -10.02
CA PHE A 74 -20.81 21.57 -10.54
C PHE A 74 -20.69 21.91 -12.03
N ASP A 75 -19.71 22.74 -12.38
CA ASP A 75 -19.43 23.14 -13.75
C ASP A 75 -18.26 22.33 -14.34
N LEU A 76 -18.59 21.40 -15.25
CA LEU A 76 -17.62 20.55 -15.94
C LEU A 76 -16.50 21.34 -16.64
N LEU A 77 -16.71 22.59 -17.03
CA LEU A 77 -15.70 23.40 -17.70
C LEU A 77 -14.75 24.07 -16.71
N THR A 78 -15.27 24.70 -15.66
CA THR A 78 -14.50 25.61 -14.80
C THR A 78 -14.05 24.99 -13.48
N ASP A 79 -14.83 24.06 -12.93
CA ASP A 79 -14.58 23.59 -11.56
C ASP A 79 -13.52 22.47 -11.60
N PRO A 80 -12.50 22.51 -10.72
CA PRO A 80 -11.56 21.40 -10.60
C PRO A 80 -12.30 20.15 -10.11
N ILE A 81 -11.84 18.97 -10.51
CA ILE A 81 -12.38 17.72 -9.95
C ILE A 81 -12.02 17.70 -8.46
N PRO A 82 -13.01 17.61 -7.54
CA PRO A 82 -12.71 17.64 -6.11
C PRO A 82 -11.81 16.48 -5.67
N ASN A 83 -10.94 16.74 -4.69
CA ASN A 83 -9.85 15.84 -4.31
C ASN A 83 -10.18 14.97 -3.09
N SER A 84 -11.27 15.25 -2.36
CA SER A 84 -11.70 14.47 -1.21
C SER A 84 -13.19 14.11 -1.27
N ARG A 85 -13.59 13.08 -0.51
CA ARG A 85 -15.01 12.70 -0.37
C ARG A 85 -15.85 13.84 0.21
N THR A 86 -15.28 14.61 1.13
CA THR A 86 -15.94 15.77 1.74
C THR A 86 -16.14 16.91 0.75
N GLU A 87 -15.17 17.18 -0.13
CA GLU A 87 -15.35 18.18 -1.19
C GLU A 87 -16.34 17.68 -2.26
N MET A 88 -16.32 16.39 -2.60
CA MET A 88 -17.30 15.79 -3.54
C MET A 88 -18.75 15.90 -3.02
N ALA A 89 -18.94 15.73 -1.71
CA ALA A 89 -20.24 15.83 -1.06
C ALA A 89 -20.86 17.24 -1.13
N GLN A 90 -20.08 18.27 -1.46
CA GLN A 90 -20.61 19.63 -1.69
C GLN A 90 -21.44 19.73 -2.98
N PHE A 91 -21.17 18.84 -3.95
CA PHE A 91 -21.76 18.91 -5.29
C PHE A 91 -22.65 17.71 -5.60
N PHE A 92 -22.33 16.52 -5.08
CA PHE A 92 -23.02 15.29 -5.42
C PHE A 92 -23.45 14.52 -4.15
N PRO A 93 -24.72 14.07 -4.07
CA PRO A 93 -25.23 13.36 -2.90
C PRO A 93 -24.72 11.92 -2.76
N ASN A 94 -24.11 11.33 -3.80
CA ASN A 94 -23.64 9.95 -3.78
C ASN A 94 -22.16 9.84 -3.39
N GLU A 95 -21.88 9.22 -2.24
CA GLU A 95 -20.52 8.99 -1.70
C GLU A 95 -19.62 8.11 -2.59
N LYS A 96 -20.16 7.45 -3.62
CA LYS A 96 -19.43 6.55 -4.53
C LYS A 96 -18.65 7.27 -5.65
N LEU A 97 -18.62 8.59 -5.64
CA LEU A 97 -18.04 9.42 -6.70
C LEU A 97 -16.54 9.70 -6.57
N SER A 98 -15.88 9.32 -5.47
CA SER A 98 -14.44 9.52 -5.33
C SER A 98 -13.66 8.41 -6.04
N LEU A 99 -13.07 8.70 -7.21
CA LEU A 99 -12.23 7.77 -7.96
C LEU A 99 -10.78 7.67 -7.44
N ARG A 100 -10.47 8.24 -6.28
CA ARG A 100 -9.16 8.08 -5.64
C ARG A 100 -9.36 7.81 -4.15
N PRO A 101 -8.86 6.71 -3.60
CA PRO A 101 -8.61 6.68 -2.17
C PRO A 101 -7.45 7.65 -1.92
N VAL A 102 -7.77 8.90 -1.59
CA VAL A 102 -6.85 9.71 -0.76
C VAL A 102 -7.03 9.23 0.68
N LYS A 103 -6.83 7.92 0.90
CA LYS A 103 -6.55 7.44 2.23
C LYS A 103 -5.08 7.74 2.41
N ASP A 104 -4.79 8.83 3.11
CA ASP A 104 -3.50 8.94 3.75
C ASP A 104 -3.25 7.61 4.49
N LYS A 105 -2.10 6.98 4.25
CA LYS A 105 -1.87 5.62 4.75
C LYS A 105 -1.79 5.71 6.27
N ILE A 106 -2.69 5.03 6.96
CA ILE A 106 -2.68 4.97 8.42
C ILE A 106 -1.62 3.96 8.83
N ILE A 107 -0.71 4.39 9.68
CA ILE A 107 0.37 3.57 10.24
C ILE A 107 0.06 3.28 11.70
N LYS A 108 0.38 2.07 12.16
CA LYS A 108 0.25 1.68 13.57
C LYS A 108 1.64 1.49 14.15
N ILE A 109 1.92 2.20 15.23
CA ILE A 109 3.27 2.30 15.78
C ILE A 109 3.30 2.25 17.30
N TYR A 110 4.38 1.75 17.87
CA TYR A 110 4.70 1.92 19.29
C TYR A 110 6.20 1.70 19.54
N GLY A 111 6.74 2.35 20.56
CA GLY A 111 8.06 2.04 21.10
C GLY A 111 8.00 0.93 22.17
N ILE A 112 9.09 0.18 22.30
CA ILE A 112 9.21 -0.89 23.30
C ILE A 112 9.18 -0.34 24.73
N LEU A 113 9.90 0.76 24.98
CA LEU A 113 9.95 1.46 26.27
C LEU A 113 9.03 2.69 26.26
N SER A 114 9.22 3.58 25.30
CA SER A 114 8.39 4.77 25.08
C SER A 114 8.29 5.07 23.60
N THR A 115 7.16 5.63 23.14
CA THR A 115 6.98 5.99 21.73
C THR A 115 7.38 7.44 21.54
N ASN A 116 8.47 7.70 20.81
CA ASN A 116 9.04 9.03 20.61
C ASN A 116 8.89 9.44 19.14
N ILE A 117 7.90 10.27 18.86
CA ILE A 117 7.59 10.76 17.52
C ILE A 117 7.19 12.24 17.57
N ASN A 118 7.45 12.98 16.49
CA ASN A 118 7.08 14.39 16.37
C ASN A 118 7.60 15.26 17.53
N GLY A 119 8.78 14.94 18.07
CA GLY A 119 9.37 15.62 19.21
C GLY A 119 8.63 15.42 20.54
N LYS A 120 7.78 14.39 20.63
CA LYS A 120 7.00 14.06 21.83
C LYS A 120 7.23 12.62 22.23
N SER A 121 7.26 12.38 23.54
CA SER A 121 7.32 11.04 24.12
C SER A 121 5.94 10.64 24.65
N TYR A 122 5.52 9.42 24.34
CA TYR A 122 4.26 8.81 24.76
C TYR A 122 4.53 7.50 25.48
N ASP A 123 4.09 7.43 26.74
CA ASP A 123 4.12 6.19 27.53
C ASP A 123 2.84 5.40 27.24
N LEU A 124 2.98 4.32 26.48
CA LEU A 124 1.87 3.48 26.03
C LEU A 124 1.79 2.20 26.88
N GLU A 125 0.61 1.89 27.41
CA GLU A 125 0.40 0.63 28.13
C GLU A 125 0.52 -0.60 27.22
N LYS A 126 0.50 -1.79 27.83
CA LYS A 126 0.54 -3.05 27.09
C LYS A 126 -0.69 -3.18 26.18
N GLY A 127 -0.46 -3.42 24.90
CA GLY A 127 -1.51 -3.54 23.89
C GLY A 127 -1.92 -2.22 23.24
N MET A 128 -1.45 -1.07 23.75
CA MET A 128 -1.67 0.22 23.10
C MET A 128 -0.69 0.41 21.94
N ASN A 129 -1.18 1.07 20.89
CA ASN A 129 -0.40 1.57 19.77
C ASN A 129 -0.99 2.93 19.34
N ILE A 130 -0.19 3.75 18.68
CA ILE A 130 -0.63 4.99 18.06
C ILE A 130 -0.98 4.70 16.61
N GLU A 131 -2.18 5.11 16.20
CA GLU A 131 -2.57 5.19 14.81
C GLU A 131 -2.40 6.63 14.33
N ILE A 132 -1.58 6.83 13.32
CA ILE A 132 -1.33 8.15 12.75
C ILE A 132 -1.30 8.04 11.23
N ALA A 133 -1.74 9.08 10.54
CA ALA A 133 -1.60 9.15 9.09
C ALA A 133 -0.12 9.40 8.75
N LEU A 134 0.44 8.71 7.74
CA LEU A 134 1.86 8.81 7.43
C LEU A 134 2.28 10.26 7.14
N SER A 135 1.42 11.06 6.48
CA SER A 135 1.72 12.48 6.24
C SER A 135 1.83 13.34 7.50
N HIS A 136 1.30 12.85 8.63
CA HIS A 136 1.36 13.53 9.93
C HIS A 136 2.53 13.06 10.81
N LEU A 137 3.24 12.01 10.42
CA LEU A 137 4.50 11.63 11.04
C LEU A 137 5.63 12.50 10.46
N LYS A 138 6.09 13.48 11.22
CA LYS A 138 7.08 14.49 10.84
C LYS A 138 8.50 14.11 11.25
N SER A 139 8.64 13.40 12.37
CA SER A 139 9.92 12.93 12.89
C SER A 139 9.74 11.69 13.74
N ILE A 140 10.81 10.89 13.79
CA ILE A 140 10.92 9.68 14.60
C ILE A 140 12.19 9.85 15.44
N GLU A 141 12.05 9.86 16.77
CA GLU A 141 13.18 10.00 17.70
C GLU A 141 13.61 8.62 18.24
N HIS A 142 13.76 7.67 17.31
CA HIS A 142 14.26 6.32 17.54
C HIS A 142 15.40 6.04 16.56
N SER A 143 16.45 5.35 17.00
CA SER A 143 17.57 4.97 16.13
C SER A 143 17.21 3.85 15.16
N GLN A 144 16.24 3.01 15.53
CA GLN A 144 15.82 1.84 14.77
C GLN A 144 14.30 1.83 14.59
N VAL A 145 13.87 1.45 13.38
CA VAL A 145 12.47 1.16 13.05
C VAL A 145 12.37 -0.28 12.59
N VAL A 146 11.52 -1.06 13.26
CA VAL A 146 11.23 -2.45 12.88
C VAL A 146 9.87 -2.51 12.19
N ILE A 147 9.86 -2.83 10.90
CA ILE A 147 8.64 -3.06 10.15
C ILE A 147 8.22 -4.53 10.33
N VAL A 148 6.99 -4.74 10.77
CA VAL A 148 6.40 -6.06 11.05
C VAL A 148 5.30 -6.36 10.05
N GLU A 149 5.35 -7.53 9.40
CA GLU A 149 4.38 -7.92 8.38
C GLU A 149 3.01 -8.32 8.94
N ASN A 150 3.02 -9.11 10.00
CA ASN A 150 1.81 -9.67 10.57
C ASN A 150 1.29 -8.84 11.76
N TYR A 151 -0.02 -8.58 11.83
CA TYR A 151 -0.60 -7.76 12.90
C TYR A 151 -0.53 -8.44 14.27
N GLU A 152 -0.72 -9.75 14.34
CA GLU A 152 -0.61 -10.51 15.58
C GLU A 152 0.84 -10.47 16.10
N ALA A 153 1.82 -10.69 15.21
CA ALA A 153 3.24 -10.54 15.53
C ALA A 153 3.58 -9.12 15.98
N PHE A 154 3.07 -8.10 15.29
CA PHE A 154 3.19 -6.69 15.67
C PHE A 154 2.66 -6.45 17.08
N SER A 155 1.46 -6.93 17.40
CA SER A 155 0.84 -6.72 18.72
C SER A 155 1.60 -7.41 19.86
N LYS A 156 2.36 -8.47 19.55
CA LYS A 156 3.09 -9.30 20.50
C LYS A 156 4.61 -9.08 20.46
N PHE A 157 5.13 -8.16 19.66
CA PHE A 157 6.58 -7.98 19.46
C PHE A 157 7.34 -7.80 20.78
N ARG A 158 6.76 -7.11 21.76
CA ARG A 158 7.36 -6.94 23.12
C ARG A 158 7.72 -8.25 23.83
N LEU A 159 7.15 -9.38 23.42
CA LEU A 159 7.42 -10.71 23.98
C LEU A 159 8.53 -11.46 23.24
N VAL A 160 9.00 -10.92 22.12
CA VAL A 160 9.95 -11.60 21.23
C VAL A 160 11.37 -11.22 21.64
N PRO A 161 12.21 -12.20 22.01
CA PRO A 161 13.62 -11.92 22.27
C PRO A 161 14.31 -11.58 20.94
N ALA A 162 14.78 -10.34 20.81
CA ALA A 162 15.43 -9.84 19.59
C ALA A 162 16.71 -9.07 19.92
N ASP A 163 17.73 -9.24 19.09
CA ASP A 163 19.01 -8.55 19.17
C ASP A 163 18.90 -7.15 18.52
N LEU A 164 18.37 -6.19 19.28
CA LEU A 164 18.10 -4.81 18.83
C LEU A 164 18.69 -3.79 19.79
N GLY A 165 18.84 -2.56 19.29
CA GLY A 165 19.17 -1.40 20.10
C GLY A 165 18.09 -1.07 21.13
N PRO A 166 18.37 -0.14 22.06
CA PRO A 166 17.41 0.25 23.07
C PRO A 166 16.21 0.96 22.43
N ASN A 167 15.00 0.51 22.78
CA ASN A 167 13.73 1.15 22.40
C ASN A 167 13.54 1.37 20.88
N PRO A 168 13.51 0.32 20.04
CA PRO A 168 13.15 0.47 18.64
C PRO A 168 11.68 0.92 18.49
N LEU A 169 11.36 1.66 17.42
CA LEU A 169 9.98 1.91 17.03
C LEU A 169 9.47 0.71 16.22
N ILE A 170 8.43 0.06 16.71
CA ILE A 170 7.78 -1.06 16.03
C ILE A 170 6.65 -0.51 15.17
N VAL A 171 6.63 -0.88 13.90
CA VAL A 171 5.67 -0.39 12.91
C VAL A 171 5.00 -1.55 12.22
N TYR A 172 3.67 -1.56 12.20
CA TYR A 172 2.92 -2.50 11.38
C TYR A 172 2.97 -2.07 9.91
N ARG A 173 3.35 -2.98 9.01
CA ARG A 173 3.53 -2.66 7.59
C ARG A 173 2.22 -2.32 6.84
N GLY A 174 1.07 -2.58 7.45
CA GLY A 174 -0.24 -2.51 6.79
C GLY A 174 -0.63 -3.80 6.05
N ASP A 175 -1.89 -3.85 5.61
CA ASP A 175 -2.46 -4.95 4.82
C ASP A 175 -2.99 -4.45 3.48
N LYS A 176 -3.72 -5.31 2.75
CA LYS A 176 -4.33 -4.96 1.46
C LYS A 176 -5.42 -3.89 1.60
N ASP A 177 -6.03 -3.74 2.78
CA ASP A 177 -7.16 -2.85 3.03
C ASP A 177 -6.70 -1.45 3.50
N THR A 178 -5.58 -1.38 4.22
CA THR A 178 -4.95 -0.13 4.70
C THR A 178 -3.82 0.36 3.81
N GLY A 179 -3.29 -0.51 2.95
CA GLY A 179 -2.14 -0.27 2.09
C GLY A 179 -0.82 -0.61 2.78
N VAL A 180 0.09 -1.27 2.06
CA VAL A 180 1.45 -1.56 2.52
C VAL A 180 2.27 -0.27 2.53
N ILE A 181 2.96 0.04 3.63
CA ILE A 181 3.68 1.31 3.87
C ILE A 181 5.21 1.18 3.92
N SER A 182 5.73 -0.03 3.75
CA SER A 182 7.11 -0.33 4.10
C SER A 182 8.13 0.55 3.35
N LYS A 183 7.91 0.74 2.05
CA LYS A 183 8.78 1.55 1.18
C LYS A 183 8.61 3.05 1.46
N GLU A 184 7.41 3.48 1.80
CA GLU A 184 7.11 4.88 2.11
C GLU A 184 7.79 5.33 3.40
N ILE A 185 7.93 4.46 4.40
CA ILE A 185 8.71 4.75 5.61
C ILE A 185 10.18 4.98 5.24
N ALA A 186 10.77 4.08 4.44
CA ALA A 186 12.16 4.20 4.01
C ALA A 186 12.42 5.51 3.25
N LEU A 187 11.46 5.93 2.41
CA LEU A 187 11.55 7.18 1.64
C LEU A 187 11.35 8.43 2.50
N ALA A 188 10.44 8.38 3.48
CA ALA A 188 10.15 9.51 4.35
C ALA A 188 11.24 9.75 5.41
N PHE A 189 11.94 8.68 5.83
CA PHE A 189 12.94 8.73 6.90
C PHE A 189 14.23 7.99 6.50
N PRO A 190 15.01 8.51 5.54
CA PRO A 190 16.18 7.83 4.99
C PRO A 190 17.34 7.66 5.99
N ASP A 191 17.40 8.47 7.03
CA ASP A 191 18.49 8.46 8.03
C ASP A 191 18.27 7.45 9.15
N ILE A 192 17.15 6.72 9.14
CA ILE A 192 16.81 5.74 10.19
C ILE A 192 17.26 4.35 9.77
N GLU A 193 17.76 3.59 10.74
CA GLU A 193 18.05 2.18 10.55
C GLU A 193 16.74 1.39 10.42
N LEU A 194 16.37 1.07 9.18
CA LEU A 194 15.16 0.33 8.86
C LEU A 194 15.42 -1.18 8.84
N ILE A 195 14.64 -1.90 9.64
CA ILE A 195 14.78 -3.33 9.89
C ILE A 195 13.47 -4.01 9.52
N ALA A 196 13.52 -5.04 8.67
CA ALA A 196 12.35 -5.85 8.35
C ALA A 196 12.26 -7.08 9.25
N TRP A 197 11.09 -7.36 9.82
CA TRP A 197 10.78 -8.65 10.45
C TRP A 197 9.52 -9.22 9.84
N PHE A 198 9.71 -10.10 8.85
CA PHE A 198 8.67 -10.77 8.08
C PHE A 198 8.74 -12.29 8.30
N ASP A 199 7.83 -13.04 7.67
CA ASP A 199 7.91 -14.50 7.67
C ASP A 199 9.27 -14.96 7.12
N THR A 200 9.83 -16.01 7.72
CA THR A 200 11.11 -16.58 7.27
C THR A 200 10.83 -17.67 6.25
N ASP A 201 10.46 -17.21 5.05
CA ASP A 201 10.21 -17.98 3.85
C ASP A 201 10.67 -17.18 2.61
N PRO A 202 10.69 -17.76 1.40
CA PRO A 202 11.16 -17.05 0.22
C PRO A 202 10.43 -15.73 -0.08
N GLN A 203 9.12 -15.63 0.17
CA GLN A 203 8.35 -14.41 -0.09
C GLN A 203 8.56 -13.36 0.99
N GLY A 204 8.59 -13.75 2.26
CA GLY A 204 8.89 -12.87 3.37
C GLY A 204 10.28 -12.23 3.20
N ILE A 205 11.29 -13.01 2.79
CA ILE A 205 12.63 -12.46 2.48
C ILE A 205 12.58 -11.51 1.27
N ALA A 206 11.86 -11.87 0.20
CA ALA A 206 11.71 -10.99 -0.98
C ALA A 206 11.00 -9.67 -0.65
N LEU A 207 9.96 -9.72 0.19
CA LEU A 207 9.21 -8.56 0.65
C LEU A 207 10.06 -7.71 1.59
N ALA A 208 10.87 -8.33 2.45
CA ALA A 208 11.78 -7.65 3.35
C ALA A 208 12.80 -6.83 2.54
N LEU A 209 13.39 -7.40 1.49
CA LEU A 209 14.25 -6.66 0.57
C LEU A 209 13.50 -5.51 -0.14
N SER A 210 12.28 -5.79 -0.63
CA SER A 210 11.47 -4.79 -1.36
C SER A 210 10.96 -3.66 -0.48
N SER A 211 11.04 -3.81 0.85
CA SER A 211 10.62 -2.78 1.81
C SER A 211 11.56 -1.57 1.86
N GLY A 212 12.78 -1.70 1.33
CA GLY A 212 13.84 -0.69 1.50
C GLY A 212 14.60 -0.80 2.82
N ALA A 213 14.29 -1.80 3.65
CA ALA A 213 15.11 -2.13 4.81
C ALA A 213 16.51 -2.59 4.38
N VAL A 214 17.51 -2.29 5.20
CA VAL A 214 18.90 -2.72 4.98
C VAL A 214 19.30 -3.87 5.93
N TYR A 215 18.51 -4.06 6.99
CA TYR A 215 18.61 -5.18 7.91
C TYR A 215 17.33 -6.02 7.95
N MET A 216 17.47 -7.27 8.36
CA MET A 216 16.39 -8.20 8.62
C MET A 216 16.57 -8.86 9.99
N LEU A 217 15.47 -9.02 10.73
CA LEU A 217 15.41 -9.87 11.91
C LEU A 217 15.07 -11.29 11.47
N LEU A 218 16.01 -12.21 11.66
CA LEU A 218 15.85 -13.62 11.31
C LEU A 218 15.92 -14.50 12.55
N PRO A 219 15.16 -15.60 12.59
CA PRO A 219 15.19 -16.53 13.70
C PRO A 219 16.52 -17.29 13.75
N HIS A 220 17.07 -17.44 14.95
CA HIS A 220 18.16 -18.38 15.20
C HIS A 220 17.57 -19.79 15.33
N LEU A 221 17.62 -20.55 14.24
CA LEU A 221 16.97 -21.87 14.12
C LEU A 221 17.99 -23.01 14.16
N SER A 222 17.58 -24.12 14.77
CA SER A 222 18.19 -25.43 14.55
C SER A 222 17.42 -26.24 13.51
N ILE A 223 18.03 -27.30 12.97
CA ILE A 223 17.36 -28.25 12.07
C ILE A 223 16.11 -28.84 12.74
N ASP A 224 16.21 -29.26 14.00
CA ASP A 224 15.09 -29.88 14.70
C ASP A 224 13.94 -28.91 14.91
N THR A 225 14.25 -27.66 15.25
CA THR A 225 13.25 -26.58 15.40
C THR A 225 12.49 -26.33 14.11
N LEU A 226 13.17 -26.18 12.97
CA LEU A 226 12.49 -25.96 11.69
C LEU A 226 11.77 -27.21 11.21
N LYS A 227 12.27 -28.40 11.52
CA LYS A 227 11.61 -29.67 11.17
C LYS A 227 10.25 -29.78 11.86
N GLU A 228 10.18 -29.45 13.15
CA GLU A 228 8.97 -29.51 13.97
C GLU A 228 7.99 -28.38 13.65
N LEU A 229 8.48 -27.13 13.57
CA LEU A 229 7.63 -25.94 13.52
C LEU A 229 7.45 -25.35 12.11
N GLY A 230 8.31 -25.74 11.17
CA GLY A 230 8.32 -25.22 9.81
C GLY A 230 7.28 -25.89 8.91
N ARG A 231 6.83 -25.14 7.90
CA ARG A 231 5.82 -25.55 6.92
C ARG A 231 6.44 -25.65 5.53
N SER A 232 6.23 -26.78 4.86
CA SER A 232 6.80 -27.04 3.54
C SER A 232 6.10 -26.24 2.43
N GLU A 233 4.80 -26.01 2.57
CA GLU A 233 3.99 -25.22 1.63
C GLU A 233 4.53 -23.80 1.43
N LEU A 234 5.13 -23.20 2.47
CA LEU A 234 5.75 -21.87 2.41
C LEU A 234 7.00 -21.83 1.51
N PHE A 235 7.59 -22.99 1.22
CA PHE A 235 8.83 -23.11 0.46
C PHE A 235 8.59 -23.59 -0.98
N THR A 236 7.74 -24.61 -1.17
CA THR A 236 7.51 -25.26 -2.47
C THR A 236 6.85 -24.36 -3.51
N ASP A 237 5.93 -23.48 -3.10
CA ASP A 237 5.20 -22.62 -4.03
C ASP A 237 6.09 -21.52 -4.65
N GLN A 238 7.32 -21.36 -4.14
CA GLN A 238 8.19 -20.24 -4.46
C GLN A 238 9.66 -20.61 -4.68
N TYR A 239 9.95 -21.90 -4.92
CA TYR A 239 11.31 -22.39 -5.12
C TYR A 239 12.09 -21.61 -6.18
N GLN A 240 11.42 -21.10 -7.21
CA GLN A 240 12.04 -20.26 -8.25
C GLN A 240 12.68 -18.98 -7.70
N ASN A 241 12.11 -18.40 -6.64
CA ASN A 241 12.66 -17.22 -5.97
C ASN A 241 13.73 -17.58 -4.93
N TRP A 242 13.78 -18.84 -4.45
CA TRP A 242 14.69 -19.26 -3.39
C TRP A 242 16.16 -19.02 -3.75
N ASN A 243 16.60 -19.44 -4.94
CA ASN A 243 17.99 -19.24 -5.40
C ASN A 243 18.47 -17.78 -5.36
N ARG A 244 17.52 -16.84 -5.46
CA ARG A 244 17.79 -15.40 -5.43
C ARG A 244 17.84 -14.88 -4.01
N VAL A 245 16.89 -15.27 -3.17
CA VAL A 245 16.73 -14.74 -1.81
C VAL A 245 17.58 -15.49 -0.77
N SER A 246 17.99 -16.73 -1.04
CA SER A 246 18.83 -17.52 -0.13
C SER A 246 20.20 -16.86 0.09
N LYS A 247 20.71 -16.16 -0.92
CA LYS A 247 21.95 -15.39 -0.86
C LYS A 247 21.88 -14.16 0.03
N LEU A 248 20.67 -13.73 0.43
CA LEU A 248 20.44 -12.53 1.24
C LEU A 248 20.44 -12.83 2.74
N ILE A 249 20.36 -14.11 3.12
CA ILE A 249 20.27 -14.58 4.50
C ILE A 249 21.57 -15.28 4.93
N PRO A 250 21.78 -15.51 6.24
CA PRO A 250 22.98 -16.20 6.72
C PRO A 250 23.12 -17.62 6.15
N PRO A 251 24.33 -18.09 5.83
CA PRO A 251 24.56 -19.42 5.26
C PRO A 251 24.01 -20.58 6.09
N GLU A 252 24.02 -20.45 7.43
CA GLU A 252 23.44 -21.44 8.32
C GLU A 252 21.92 -21.57 8.13
N LEU A 253 21.22 -20.43 8.04
CA LEU A 253 19.77 -20.41 7.82
C LEU A 253 19.41 -20.89 6.41
N GLU A 254 20.19 -20.46 5.40
CA GLU A 254 20.07 -20.98 4.03
C GLU A 254 20.18 -22.50 3.99
N PHE A 255 21.21 -23.06 4.66
CA PHE A 255 21.43 -24.51 4.70
C PHE A 255 20.26 -25.24 5.34
N ILE A 256 19.78 -24.76 6.49
CA ILE A 256 18.67 -25.40 7.23
C ILE A 256 17.38 -25.36 6.40
N MET A 257 17.04 -24.20 5.83
CA MET A 257 15.84 -24.02 5.00
C MET A 257 15.91 -24.85 3.72
N SER A 258 17.06 -24.88 3.04
CA SER A 258 17.24 -25.68 1.81
C SER A 258 17.18 -27.18 2.09
N LYS A 259 17.74 -27.63 3.22
CA LYS A 259 17.76 -29.05 3.60
C LYS A 259 16.37 -29.58 3.94
N LEU A 260 15.53 -28.75 4.56
CA LEU A 260 14.20 -29.15 5.03
C LEU A 260 13.08 -28.71 4.09
N GLU A 261 13.37 -27.81 3.14
CA GLU A 261 12.41 -27.19 2.24
C GLU A 261 11.19 -26.65 3.02
N LYS A 262 11.49 -25.85 4.05
CA LYS A 262 10.49 -25.31 4.98
C LYS A 262 10.75 -23.84 5.28
N GLY A 263 9.66 -23.07 5.39
CA GLY A 263 9.65 -21.74 6.00
C GLY A 263 9.04 -21.76 7.40
N ILE A 264 9.19 -20.67 8.15
CA ILE A 264 8.56 -20.49 9.46
C ILE A 264 7.89 -19.11 9.56
N THR A 265 6.68 -19.06 10.10
CA THR A 265 5.90 -17.83 10.22
C THR A 265 6.24 -17.05 11.48
N GLN A 266 5.93 -15.75 11.48
CA GLN A 266 6.11 -14.87 12.64
C GLN A 266 5.31 -15.35 13.85
N GLU A 267 4.08 -15.87 13.68
CA GLU A 267 3.29 -16.39 14.79
C GLU A 267 3.93 -17.61 15.42
N SER A 268 4.54 -18.50 14.63
CA SER A 268 5.28 -19.65 15.13
C SER A 268 6.51 -19.20 15.93
N ILE A 269 7.25 -18.20 15.43
CA ILE A 269 8.37 -17.57 16.14
C ILE A 269 7.93 -16.99 17.48
N VAL A 270 6.82 -16.22 17.49
CA VAL A 270 6.25 -15.61 18.70
C VAL A 270 5.79 -16.66 19.70
N ALA A 271 5.02 -17.67 19.25
CA ALA A 271 4.45 -18.70 20.11
C ALA A 271 5.53 -19.54 20.80
N ASN A 272 6.63 -19.81 20.10
CA ASN A 272 7.72 -20.65 20.59
C ASN A 272 8.90 -19.84 21.16
N ARG A 273 8.77 -18.51 21.25
CA ARG A 273 9.81 -17.59 21.76
C ARG A 273 11.19 -17.78 21.12
N ILE A 274 11.19 -18.01 19.81
CA ILE A 274 12.42 -18.18 19.05
C ILE A 274 13.17 -16.85 19.03
N VAL A 275 14.47 -16.90 19.36
CA VAL A 275 15.33 -15.72 19.41
C VAL A 275 15.56 -15.19 18.00
N LEU A 276 15.33 -13.89 17.81
CA LEU A 276 15.65 -13.17 16.58
C LEU A 276 17.03 -12.54 16.66
N LYS A 277 17.77 -12.66 15.56
CA LYS A 277 19.06 -12.03 15.34
C LYS A 277 18.98 -11.02 14.22
N LEU A 278 19.66 -9.88 14.42
CA LEU A 278 19.77 -8.84 13.42
C LEU A 278 20.82 -9.22 12.39
N HIS A 279 20.45 -9.20 11.12
CA HIS A 279 21.33 -9.49 10.01
C HIS A 279 21.24 -8.38 8.98
N GLN A 280 22.39 -7.92 8.49
CA GLN A 280 22.43 -7.06 7.31
C GLN A 280 22.19 -7.91 6.06
N PHE A 281 21.44 -7.41 5.09
CA PHE A 281 21.30 -8.10 3.82
C PHE A 281 22.68 -8.30 3.17
N GLN A 282 22.99 -9.54 2.79
CA GLN A 282 24.18 -9.83 2.00
C GLN A 282 23.92 -9.45 0.54
N LEU A 283 24.14 -8.17 0.21
CA LEU A 283 24.04 -7.72 -1.17
C LEU A 283 25.24 -8.26 -1.96
N CYS A 284 24.98 -8.94 -3.09
CA CYS A 284 26.04 -9.42 -3.97
C CYS A 284 26.80 -8.24 -4.60
N GLY A 285 28.08 -8.07 -4.23
CA GLY A 285 29.08 -7.36 -5.02
C GLY A 285 29.26 -5.87 -4.69
N GLU A 286 30.45 -5.54 -4.20
CA GLU A 286 31.01 -4.19 -4.11
C GLU A 286 31.05 -3.54 -5.51
N SER A 287 30.06 -2.72 -5.85
CA SER A 287 30.19 -1.61 -6.83
C SER A 287 28.85 -0.90 -7.02
N GLY A 288 28.43 -0.10 -6.02
CA GLY A 288 27.53 1.06 -6.23
C GLY A 288 26.26 0.88 -7.06
N GLY A 289 25.76 -0.36 -7.20
CA GLY A 289 24.61 -0.70 -8.03
C GLY A 289 23.33 -0.69 -7.20
N GLN A 290 22.30 -0.03 -7.71
CA GLN A 290 20.99 0.07 -7.06
C GLN A 290 20.39 -1.32 -6.83
N ILE A 291 19.76 -1.49 -5.66
CA ILE A 291 19.03 -2.69 -5.20
C ILE A 291 18.05 -3.26 -6.25
N GLU A 292 17.65 -2.45 -7.22
CA GLU A 292 16.74 -2.82 -8.32
C GLU A 292 17.33 -3.83 -9.33
N GLU A 293 18.65 -3.99 -9.45
CA GLU A 293 19.24 -4.95 -10.40
C GLU A 293 19.13 -6.41 -9.93
N CYS A 294 19.11 -6.67 -8.62
CA CYS A 294 18.95 -8.01 -8.08
C CYS A 294 17.50 -8.54 -8.16
N LEU A 295 16.55 -7.75 -8.70
CA LEU A 295 15.11 -8.00 -8.70
C LEU A 295 14.48 -8.09 -10.11
N LYS A 296 15.26 -8.00 -11.20
CA LYS A 296 14.73 -8.17 -12.55
C LYS A 296 14.63 -9.67 -12.93
N PRO A 297 13.56 -10.07 -13.65
CA PRO A 297 13.37 -11.45 -14.13
C PRO A 297 14.42 -11.88 -15.13
#